data_AF-A0A2N8TDP8-F1
#
_entry.id   AF-A0A2N8TDP8-F1
#
_cell.length_a   1.000
_cell.length_b   1.000
_cell.length_c   1.000
_cell.angle_alpha   90.00
_cell.angle_beta   90.00
_cell.angle_gamma   90.00
#
_symmetry.space_group_name_H-M   'P 1'
#
loop_
_entity.id
_entity.type
_entity.pdbx_description
1 polymer ?
#
loop_
_entity_poly.entity_id
_entity_poly.type
_entity_poly.pdbx_seq_one_letter_code
_entity_poly.pdbx_strand_id
1 'polypeptide(L)'
;MTAHVAYDPHGAIYARLPLDRKPYQLLAKTVLALDASADLPPGDCAQIALQLTGHANLVAIDVRRLCNRLPENSRSRTLTETVLADVSSRLGTPAEPTVDAIKDRAQVLRGLYERLDRLTANRPPTVAPPGRSRSPA
;
A
#
# COMPACT_ATOMS: atom_id res chain seq x y z
N MET A 1 19.06 -13.72 12.06
CA MET A 1 17.64 -13.62 12.42
C MET A 1 16.83 -13.57 11.14
N THR A 2 16.20 -14.68 10.76
CA THR A 2 15.44 -14.84 9.52
C THR A 2 14.01 -14.38 9.77
N ALA A 3 13.62 -13.22 9.25
CA ALA A 3 12.26 -12.72 9.33
C ALA A 3 11.40 -13.49 8.31
N HIS A 4 10.62 -14.47 8.79
CA HIS A 4 9.66 -15.19 7.95
C HIS A 4 8.41 -14.31 7.81
N VAL A 5 8.30 -13.61 6.68
CA VAL A 5 7.09 -12.84 6.34
C VAL A 5 6.02 -13.82 5.90
N ALA A 6 5.10 -14.16 6.79
CA ALA A 6 3.94 -14.99 6.47
C ALA A 6 2.97 -14.18 5.59
N TYR A 7 2.64 -14.73 4.42
CA TYR A 7 1.61 -14.20 3.53
C TYR A 7 0.24 -14.37 4.23
N ASP A 8 -0.36 -13.25 4.62
CA ASP A 8 -1.70 -13.17 5.19
C ASP A 8 -2.67 -12.65 4.12
N PRO A 9 -3.31 -13.54 3.34
CA PRO A 9 -4.20 -13.14 2.25
C PRO A 9 -5.45 -12.39 2.71
N HIS A 10 -5.80 -12.45 4.00
CA HIS A 10 -6.97 -11.80 4.56
C HIS A 10 -6.64 -10.54 5.36
N GLY A 11 -5.34 -10.27 5.59
CA GLY A 11 -4.86 -9.11 6.35
C GLY A 11 -5.33 -9.04 7.81
N ALA A 12 -5.82 -10.17 8.35
CA ALA A 12 -6.39 -10.26 9.70
C ALA A 12 -5.33 -10.03 10.78
N ILE A 13 -4.06 -10.35 10.51
CA ILE A 13 -2.94 -10.21 11.44
C ILE A 13 -2.42 -8.76 11.48
N TYR A 14 -2.49 -8.05 10.36
CA TYR A 14 -1.91 -6.70 10.21
C TYR A 14 -2.90 -5.54 10.45
N ALA A 15 -4.19 -5.83 10.69
CA ALA A 15 -5.23 -4.81 10.89
C ALA A 15 -5.01 -3.88 12.12
N ARG A 16 -4.00 -4.15 12.97
CA ARG A 16 -3.78 -3.46 14.26
C ARG A 16 -2.42 -2.77 14.43
N LEU A 17 -1.47 -2.90 13.50
CA LEU A 17 -0.17 -2.22 13.59
C LEU A 17 0.02 -1.32 12.37
N PRO A 18 0.65 -0.13 12.50
CA PRO A 18 1.02 0.64 11.33
C PRO A 18 1.93 -0.23 10.46
N LEU A 19 1.53 -0.44 9.20
CA LEU A 19 2.30 -1.18 8.22
C LEU A 19 3.74 -0.66 8.20
N ASP A 20 4.72 -1.51 8.48
CA ASP A 20 6.11 -1.13 8.27
C ASP A 20 6.33 -0.99 6.76
N ARG A 21 6.26 0.26 6.31
CA ARG A 21 6.31 0.64 4.90
C ARG A 21 7.72 0.47 4.32
N LYS A 22 8.76 0.60 5.13
CA LYS A 22 10.15 0.72 4.65
C LYS A 22 10.65 -0.53 3.91
N PRO A 23 10.48 -1.76 4.43
CA PRO A 23 10.94 -2.97 3.73
C PRO A 23 10.28 -3.13 2.36
N TYR A 24 8.96 -2.89 2.29
CA TYR A 24 8.19 -3.05 1.05
C TYR A 24 8.42 -1.91 0.05
N GLN A 25 8.70 -0.69 0.51
CA GLN A 25 9.18 0.38 -0.37
C GLN A 25 10.54 0.05 -0.98
N LEU A 26 11.46 -0.49 -0.18
CA LEU A 26 12.77 -0.88 -0.66
C LEU A 26 12.65 -2.02 -1.67
N LEU A 27 11.86 -3.06 -1.35
CA LEU A 27 11.60 -4.16 -2.26
C LEU A 27 10.98 -3.67 -3.59
N ALA A 28 9.93 -2.86 -3.54
CA ALA A 28 9.31 -2.30 -4.74
C ALA A 28 10.30 -1.46 -5.54
N LYS A 29 11.12 -0.63 -4.89
CA LYS A 29 12.16 0.16 -5.56
C LYS A 29 13.19 -0.74 -6.25
N THR A 30 13.66 -1.78 -5.57
CA THR A 30 14.63 -2.74 -6.13
C THR A 30 14.04 -3.47 -7.33
N VAL A 31 12.80 -3.96 -7.23
CA VAL A 31 12.11 -4.65 -8.34
C VAL A 31 11.92 -3.73 -9.54
N LEU A 32 11.55 -2.46 -9.32
CA LEU A 32 11.41 -1.47 -10.38
C LEU A 32 12.74 -1.12 -11.05
N ALA A 33 13.86 -1.26 -10.36
CA ALA A 33 15.20 -1.03 -10.88
C ALA A 33 15.80 -2.27 -11.58
N LEU A 34 15.15 -3.43 -11.49
CA LEU A 34 15.62 -4.66 -12.11
C LEU A 34 15.59 -4.54 -13.64
N ASP A 35 16.57 -5.09 -14.33
CA ASP A 35 16.53 -5.19 -15.79
C ASP A 35 15.40 -6.13 -16.22
N ALA A 36 14.77 -5.87 -17.38
CA ALA A 36 13.79 -6.80 -17.94
C ALA A 36 14.44 -8.15 -18.33
N SER A 37 15.74 -8.15 -18.67
CA SER A 37 16.51 -9.36 -18.97
C SER A 37 17.16 -10.00 -17.74
N ALA A 38 16.82 -9.57 -16.53
CA ALA A 38 17.38 -10.16 -15.33
C ALA A 38 16.97 -11.64 -15.22
N ASP A 39 17.96 -12.51 -15.05
CA ASP A 39 17.74 -13.94 -14.88
C ASP A 39 17.39 -14.22 -13.41
N LEU A 40 16.10 -14.05 -13.10
CA LEU A 40 15.55 -14.32 -11.77
C LEU A 40 14.81 -15.67 -11.80
N PRO A 41 15.12 -16.60 -10.88
CA PRO A 41 14.42 -17.88 -10.83
C PRO A 41 12.89 -17.69 -10.73
N PRO A 42 12.09 -18.48 -11.46
CA PRO A 42 10.62 -18.37 -11.42
C PRO A 42 10.02 -18.46 -10.01
N GLY A 43 10.64 -19.26 -9.13
CA GLY A 43 10.24 -19.35 -7.71
C GLY A 43 10.43 -18.05 -6.94
N ASP A 44 11.51 -17.31 -7.21
CA ASP A 44 11.77 -16.02 -6.59
C ASP A 44 10.81 -14.96 -7.12
N CYS A 45 10.54 -14.96 -8.44
CA CYS A 45 9.51 -14.11 -9.05
C CYS A 45 8.13 -14.35 -8.39
N ALA A 46 7.73 -15.61 -8.25
CA ALA A 46 6.46 -15.96 -7.61
C ALA A 46 6.40 -15.48 -6.16
N GLN A 47 7.47 -15.69 -5.39
CA GLN A 47 7.51 -15.28 -3.98
C GLN A 47 7.49 -13.76 -3.82
N ILE A 48 8.24 -13.02 -4.65
CA ILE A 48 8.21 -11.56 -4.65
C ILE A 48 6.82 -11.05 -5.04
N ALA A 49 6.18 -11.64 -6.05
CA ALA A 49 4.83 -11.27 -6.47
C ALA A 49 3.81 -11.46 -5.33
N LEU A 50 3.90 -12.57 -4.59
CA LEU A 50 3.05 -12.84 -3.43
C LEU A 50 3.26 -11.82 -2.31
N GLN A 51 4.51 -11.52 -1.97
CA GLN A 51 4.83 -10.52 -0.94
C GLN A 51 4.31 -9.12 -1.30
N LEU A 52 4.54 -8.68 -2.54
CA LEU A 52 4.06 -7.39 -3.02
C LEU A 52 2.53 -7.34 -3.06
N THR A 53 1.88 -8.42 -3.49
CA THR A 53 0.40 -8.48 -3.57
C THR A 53 -0.24 -8.45 -2.20
N GLY A 54 0.26 -9.24 -1.24
CA GLY A 54 -0.24 -9.23 0.14
C GLY A 54 -0.13 -7.85 0.77
N HIS A 55 1.02 -7.19 0.60
CA HIS A 55 1.22 -5.85 1.13
C HIS A 55 0.39 -4.78 0.42
N ALA A 56 0.25 -4.85 -0.89
CA ALA A 56 -0.60 -3.95 -1.66
C ALA A 56 -2.08 -4.05 -1.23
N ASN A 57 -2.58 -5.25 -0.92
CA ASN A 57 -3.92 -5.42 -0.37
C ASN A 57 -4.10 -4.73 0.98
N LEU A 58 -3.11 -4.82 1.87
CA LEU A 58 -3.14 -4.12 3.16
C LEU A 58 -3.16 -2.59 2.97
N VAL A 59 -2.34 -2.05 2.08
CA VAL A 59 -2.34 -0.62 1.76
C VAL A 59 -3.67 -0.19 1.12
N ALA A 60 -4.25 -1.02 0.25
CA ALA A 60 -5.55 -0.75 -0.37
C ALA A 60 -6.69 -0.67 0.67
N ILE A 61 -6.65 -1.48 1.74
CA ILE A 61 -7.59 -1.40 2.86
C ILE A 61 -7.47 -0.04 3.56
N ASP A 62 -6.25 0.43 3.83
CA ASP A 62 -6.04 1.75 4.46
C ASP A 62 -6.45 2.91 3.56
N VAL A 63 -6.14 2.84 2.27
CA VAL A 63 -6.59 3.82 1.27
C VAL A 63 -8.12 3.84 1.20
N ARG A 64 -8.79 2.68 1.20
CA ARG A 64 -10.27 2.59 1.25
C ARG A 64 -10.81 3.21 2.52
N ARG A 65 -10.19 2.95 3.68
CA ARG A 65 -10.60 3.53 4.98
C ARG A 65 -10.53 5.05 4.96
N LEU A 66 -9.48 5.64 4.39
CA LEU A 66 -9.37 7.09 4.25
C LEU A 66 -10.32 7.64 3.19
N CYS A 67 -10.50 6.93 2.08
CA CYS A 67 -11.44 7.29 1.02
C CYS A 67 -12.87 7.42 1.57
N ASN A 68 -13.30 6.48 2.42
CA ASN A 68 -14.62 6.50 3.03
C ASN A 68 -14.86 7.68 3.99
N ARG A 69 -13.80 8.39 4.40
CA ARG A 69 -13.91 9.61 5.23
C ARG A 69 -14.03 10.89 4.39
N LEU A 70 -13.86 10.80 3.07
CA LEU A 70 -14.03 11.93 2.17
C LEU A 70 -15.52 12.19 1.88
N PRO A 71 -15.91 13.46 1.60
CA PRO A 71 -17.27 13.77 1.16
C PRO A 71 -17.66 12.95 -0.07
N GLU A 72 -18.88 12.43 -0.09
CA GLU A 72 -19.40 11.51 -1.13
C GLU A 72 -19.23 12.06 -2.55
N ASN A 73 -19.49 13.35 -2.75
CA ASN A 73 -19.43 14.00 -4.05
C ASN A 73 -18.07 14.64 -4.36
N SER A 74 -17.03 14.36 -3.57
CA SER A 74 -15.71 14.93 -3.81
C SER A 74 -14.99 14.20 -4.95
N ARG A 75 -14.42 14.97 -5.88
CA ARG A 75 -13.58 14.44 -6.98
C ARG A 75 -12.47 13.52 -6.46
N SER A 76 -11.91 13.82 -5.29
CA SER A 76 -10.88 13.01 -4.65
C SER A 76 -11.38 11.61 -4.27
N ARG A 77 -12.63 11.49 -3.79
CA ARG A 77 -13.25 10.21 -3.47
C ARG A 77 -13.46 9.38 -4.73
N THR A 78 -14.13 9.92 -5.74
CA THR A 78 -14.38 9.23 -7.02
C THR A 78 -13.07 8.72 -7.65
N LEU A 79 -12.04 9.58 -7.73
CA LEU A 79 -10.74 9.18 -8.28
C LEU A 79 -10.06 8.09 -7.44
N THR A 80 -10.27 8.06 -6.13
CA THR A 80 -9.66 7.06 -5.26
C THR A 80 -10.41 5.73 -5.39
N GLU A 81 -11.74 5.74 -5.49
CA GLU A 81 -12.56 4.55 -5.71
C GLU A 81 -12.26 3.89 -7.05
N THR A 82 -12.09 4.66 -8.14
CA THR A 82 -11.68 4.14 -9.44
C THR A 82 -10.31 3.46 -9.37
N VAL A 83 -9.33 4.09 -8.72
CA VAL A 83 -8.00 3.49 -8.55
C VAL A 83 -8.08 2.21 -7.72
N LEU A 84 -8.87 2.19 -6.65
CA LEU A 84 -9.03 1.00 -5.83
C LEU A 84 -9.70 -0.15 -6.62
N ALA A 85 -10.64 0.15 -7.52
CA ALA A 85 -11.26 -0.86 -8.38
C ALA A 85 -10.24 -1.45 -9.38
N ASP A 86 -9.43 -0.60 -10.03
CA ASP A 86 -8.35 -1.04 -10.92
C ASP A 86 -7.33 -1.92 -10.19
N VAL A 87 -6.88 -1.45 -9.02
CA VAL A 87 -5.95 -2.19 -8.16
C VAL A 87 -6.55 -3.53 -7.75
N SER A 88 -7.80 -3.59 -7.30
CA SER A 88 -8.46 -4.85 -6.94
C SER A 88 -8.53 -5.82 -8.13
N SER A 89 -8.82 -5.33 -9.33
CA SER A 89 -8.82 -6.17 -10.53
C SER A 89 -7.43 -6.74 -10.82
N ARG A 90 -6.39 -5.90 -10.75
CA ARG A 90 -5.00 -6.33 -11.00
C ARG A 90 -4.52 -7.31 -9.93
N LEU A 91 -4.79 -7.02 -8.66
CA LEU A 91 -4.42 -7.85 -7.51
C LEU A 91 -5.18 -9.18 -7.44
N GLY A 92 -6.39 -9.25 -7.98
CA GLY A 92 -7.19 -10.47 -8.04
C GLY A 92 -6.72 -11.51 -9.06
N THR A 93 -6.00 -11.09 -10.10
CA THR A 93 -5.41 -12.01 -11.07
C THR A 93 -4.11 -12.59 -10.51
N PRO A 94 -3.91 -13.92 -10.52
CA PRO A 94 -2.62 -14.53 -10.19
C PRO A 94 -1.49 -13.93 -11.05
N ALA A 95 -0.34 -13.66 -10.44
CA ALA A 95 0.82 -13.18 -11.16
C ALA A 95 1.56 -14.35 -11.81
N GLU A 96 1.92 -14.20 -13.09
CA GLU A 96 2.89 -15.08 -13.73
C GLU A 96 4.25 -14.99 -13.00
N PRO A 97 5.05 -16.06 -12.96
CA PRO A 97 6.34 -16.08 -12.27
C PRO A 97 7.44 -15.39 -13.11
N THR A 98 7.21 -14.14 -13.53
CA THR A 98 8.10 -13.38 -14.43
C THR A 98 8.50 -12.04 -13.83
N VAL A 99 9.63 -11.49 -14.32
CA VAL A 99 10.13 -10.15 -13.94
C VAL A 99 9.10 -9.05 -14.26
N ASP A 100 8.41 -9.14 -15.38
CA ASP A 100 7.39 -8.16 -15.75
C ASP A 100 6.19 -8.18 -14.79
N ALA A 101 5.77 -9.37 -14.37
CA ALA A 101 4.69 -9.51 -13.41
C ALA A 101 5.05 -8.93 -12.04
N ILE A 102 6.26 -9.16 -11.53
CA ILE A 102 6.69 -8.54 -10.25
C ILE A 102 6.84 -7.02 -10.38
N LYS A 103 7.26 -6.50 -11.54
CA LYS A 103 7.32 -5.05 -11.81
C LYS A 103 5.92 -4.45 -11.81
N ASP A 104 4.94 -5.11 -12.41
CA ASP A 104 3.53 -4.69 -12.36
C ASP A 104 3.04 -4.54 -10.92
N ARG A 105 3.30 -5.54 -10.06
CA ARG A 105 2.94 -5.49 -8.62
C ARG A 105 3.66 -4.36 -7.89
N ALA A 106 4.93 -4.14 -8.18
CA ALA A 106 5.71 -3.06 -7.57
C ALA A 106 5.17 -1.67 -7.97
N GLN A 107 4.72 -1.51 -9.23
CA GLN A 107 4.08 -0.27 -9.69
C GLN A 107 2.74 -0.04 -8.99
N VAL A 108 1.90 -1.08 -8.86
CA VAL A 108 0.64 -1.02 -8.10
C VAL A 108 0.91 -0.55 -6.67
N LEU A 109 1.86 -1.18 -5.98
CA LEU A 109 2.18 -0.83 -4.61
C LEU A 109 2.69 0.62 -4.47
N ARG A 110 3.56 1.07 -5.39
CA ARG A 110 4.04 2.45 -5.41
C ARG A 110 2.88 3.44 -5.58
N GLY A 111 1.98 3.21 -6.53
CA GLY A 111 0.83 4.07 -6.78
C GLY A 111 -0.14 4.13 -5.58
N LEU A 112 -0.35 2.99 -4.90
CA LEU A 112 -1.14 2.94 -3.68
C LEU A 112 -0.52 3.78 -2.56
N TYR A 113 0.79 3.69 -2.37
CA TYR A 113 1.50 4.50 -1.40
C TYR A 113 1.42 5.99 -1.69
N GLU A 114 1.62 6.40 -2.94
CA GLU A 114 1.46 7.80 -3.36
C GLU A 114 0.03 8.30 -3.10
N ARG A 115 -0.98 7.46 -3.34
CA ARG A 115 -2.37 7.79 -3.05
C ARG A 115 -2.62 7.91 -1.54
N LEU A 116 -2.07 7.00 -0.73
CA LEU A 116 -2.15 7.05 0.73
C LEU A 116 -1.52 8.33 1.29
N ASP A 117 -0.35 8.71 0.78
CA ASP A 117 0.35 9.93 1.17
C ASP A 117 -0.48 11.18 0.84
N ARG A 118 -1.09 11.25 -0.35
CA ARG A 118 -1.99 12.36 -0.74
C ARG A 118 -3.23 12.45 0.16
N LEU A 119 -3.84 11.32 0.49
CA LEU A 119 -5.02 11.29 1.37
C LEU A 119 -4.67 11.72 2.80
N THR A 120 -3.47 11.38 3.26
CA THR A 120 -2.99 11.74 4.60
C THR A 120 -2.55 13.21 4.68
N ALA A 121 -1.90 13.73 3.63
CA ALA A 121 -1.48 15.14 3.57
C ALA A 121 -2.67 16.12 3.50
N ASN A 122 -3.78 15.69 2.89
CA ASN A 122 -5.01 16.50 2.79
C ASN A 122 -5.89 16.44 4.04
N ARG A 123 -5.47 15.77 5.11
CA ARG A 123 -6.19 15.78 6.38
C ARG A 123 -5.91 17.13 7.08
N PRO A 124 -6.94 17.91 7.44
CA PRO A 124 -6.71 19.10 8.25
C PRO A 124 -6.03 18.69 9.56
N PRO A 125 -5.02 19.44 10.03
CA PRO A 125 -4.36 19.13 11.30
C PRO A 125 -5.45 19.03 12.37
N THR A 126 -5.44 17.93 13.12
CA THR A 126 -6.28 17.81 14.31
C THR A 126 -5.82 18.90 15.26
N VAL A 127 -6.56 20.02 15.31
CA VAL A 127 -6.34 21.09 16.27
C VAL A 127 -6.47 20.47 17.65
N ALA A 128 -5.35 20.38 18.38
CA ALA A 128 -5.37 20.02 19.78
C ALA A 128 -6.28 21.01 20.51
N PRO A 129 -7.19 20.56 21.40
CA PRO A 129 -8.05 21.48 22.13
C PRO A 129 -7.17 22.50 22.88
N PRO A 130 -7.51 23.80 22.87
CA PRO A 130 -6.70 24.81 23.54
C PRO A 130 -6.54 24.41 25.01
N GLY A 131 -5.30 24.15 25.39
CA GLY A 131 -4.94 23.87 26.77
C GLY A 131 -5.44 25.02 27.63
N ARG A 132 -6.33 24.70 28.57
CA ARG A 132 -6.86 25.66 29.54
C ARG A 132 -5.68 26.35 30.21
N SER A 133 -5.50 27.62 29.89
CA SER A 133 -4.58 28.52 30.58
C SER A 133 -4.94 28.50 32.06
N ARG A 134 -4.10 27.89 32.90
CA ARG A 134 -4.14 28.15 34.34
C ARG A 134 -3.47 29.51 34.55
N SER A 135 -4.28 30.52 34.84
CA SER A 135 -3.80 31.75 35.47
C SER A 135 -3.32 31.43 36.89
N PRO A 136 -2.13 31.88 37.31
CA PRO A 136 -1.81 32.02 38.72
C PRO A 136 -2.31 33.38 39.21
N ALA A 137 -3.03 33.39 40.33
CA ALA A 137 -3.19 34.53 41.22
C ALA A 137 -2.72 34.09 42.60
#